data_AF-A0A7G9YWL6-F1
#
_entry.id   AF-A0A7G9YWL6-F1
#
_cell.length_a   1.000
_cell.length_b   1.000
_cell.length_c   1.000
_cell.angle_alpha   90.00
_cell.angle_beta   90.00
_cell.angle_gamma   90.00
#
_symmetry.space_group_name_H-M   'P 1'
#
loop_
_entity.id
_entity.type
_entity.pdbx_description
1 polymer ?
#
loop_
_entity_poly.entity_id
_entity_poly.type
_entity_poly.pdbx_seq_one_letter_code
_entity_poly.pdbx_strand_id
1 'polypeptide(L)'
;MDAYLEARSHEREAREEEKIGNYEAAIELWERYARVKENKGSYFLCVYGYFNVARICDRVQRWEEAAEYFEEASKFAEKIGEFSLWALLMTLACQMHEKVGDYEACKNGYETIGNFFYTMNSFFESADAYEHAAEMMLLSGNDISDYEAPIKAWEKNHKFWKEQGERDDAEWSLKRITMYRITQNKLSLEKKV
;
A
#
# COMPACT_ATOMS: atom_id res chain seq x y z
N MET A 1 -36.62 1.43 4.41
CA MET A 1 -36.09 0.12 3.97
C MET A 1 -35.09 -0.33 5.03
N ASP A 2 -35.04 -1.62 5.35
CA ASP A 2 -34.03 -2.12 6.30
C ASP A 2 -32.64 -2.03 5.65
N ALA A 3 -31.72 -1.29 6.28
CA ALA A 3 -30.37 -1.07 5.79
C ALA A 3 -29.59 -2.37 5.59
N TYR A 4 -29.92 -3.42 6.36
CA TYR A 4 -29.33 -4.73 6.16
C TYR A 4 -29.75 -5.33 4.81
N LEU A 5 -31.06 -5.33 4.51
CA LEU A 5 -31.60 -5.82 3.24
C LEU A 5 -31.15 -4.96 2.06
N GLU A 6 -31.09 -3.65 2.24
CA GLU A 6 -30.61 -2.71 1.24
C GLU A 6 -29.16 -3.01 0.84
N ALA A 7 -28.24 -3.11 1.81
CA ALA A 7 -26.85 -3.45 1.51
C ALA A 7 -26.71 -4.83 0.86
N ARG A 8 -27.50 -5.82 1.28
CA ARG A 8 -27.50 -7.15 0.65
C ARG A 8 -28.00 -7.11 -0.81
N SER A 9 -28.92 -6.20 -1.13
CA SER A 9 -29.38 -5.98 -2.51
C SER A 9 -28.26 -5.37 -3.35
N HIS A 10 -27.66 -4.27 -2.86
CA HIS A 10 -26.54 -3.59 -3.53
C HIS A 10 -25.39 -4.56 -3.83
N GLU A 11 -24.98 -5.37 -2.85
CA GLU A 11 -23.92 -6.36 -3.04
C GLU A 11 -24.28 -7.39 -4.13
N ARG A 12 -25.50 -7.95 -4.08
CA ARG A 12 -25.94 -8.98 -5.03
C ARG A 12 -25.99 -8.42 -6.45
N GLU A 13 -26.59 -7.24 -6.61
CA GLU A 13 -26.73 -6.57 -7.90
C GLU A 13 -25.36 -6.15 -8.44
N ALA A 14 -24.47 -5.62 -7.61
CA ALA A 14 -23.13 -5.23 -8.04
C ALA A 14 -22.35 -6.41 -8.66
N ARG A 15 -22.44 -7.59 -8.05
CA ARG A 15 -21.81 -8.81 -8.57
C ARG A 15 -22.41 -9.27 -9.89
N GLU A 16 -23.72 -9.13 -10.08
CA GLU A 16 -24.38 -9.51 -11.33
C GLU A 16 -24.01 -8.54 -12.46
N GLU A 17 -24.04 -7.24 -12.19
CA GLU A 17 -23.60 -6.20 -13.14
C GLU A 17 -22.14 -6.42 -13.54
N GLU A 18 -21.24 -6.71 -12.59
CA GLU A 18 -19.84 -7.01 -12.90
C GLU A 18 -19.70 -8.27 -13.77
N LYS A 19 -20.49 -9.31 -13.49
CA LYS A 19 -20.46 -10.57 -14.23
C LYS A 19 -20.89 -10.40 -15.69
N ILE A 20 -21.85 -9.53 -15.97
CA ILE A 20 -22.29 -9.21 -17.33
C ILE A 20 -21.45 -8.09 -17.99
N GLY A 21 -20.43 -7.58 -17.29
CA GLY A 21 -19.49 -6.58 -17.81
C GLY A 21 -19.97 -5.14 -17.72
N ASN A 22 -21.05 -4.86 -16.97
CA ASN A 22 -21.54 -3.51 -16.73
C ASN A 22 -20.81 -2.90 -15.51
N TYR A 23 -19.55 -2.52 -15.72
CA TYR A 23 -18.64 -2.13 -14.64
C TYR A 23 -19.05 -0.83 -13.94
N GLU A 24 -19.60 0.14 -14.67
CA GLU A 24 -20.06 1.41 -14.11
C GLU A 24 -21.22 1.21 -13.12
N ALA A 25 -22.19 0.36 -13.47
CA ALA A 25 -23.28 0.02 -12.56
C ALA A 25 -22.77 -0.76 -11.34
N ALA A 26 -21.82 -1.68 -11.54
CA ALA A 26 -21.21 -2.41 -10.43
C ALA A 26 -20.46 -1.48 -9.45
N ILE A 27 -19.71 -0.51 -9.97
CA ILE A 27 -19.03 0.52 -9.16
C ILE A 27 -20.05 1.29 -8.32
N GLU A 28 -21.09 1.84 -8.94
CA GLU A 28 -22.09 2.64 -8.23
C GLU A 28 -22.77 1.83 -7.10
N LEU A 29 -23.08 0.56 -7.35
CA LEU A 29 -23.69 -0.32 -6.36
C LEU A 29 -22.72 -0.67 -5.22
N TRP A 30 -21.44 -0.92 -5.50
CA TRP A 30 -20.44 -1.15 -4.46
C TRP A 30 -20.17 0.09 -3.61
N GLU A 31 -20.19 1.29 -4.19
CA GLU A 31 -20.12 2.53 -3.42
C GLU A 31 -21.35 2.73 -2.52
N ARG A 32 -22.56 2.48 -3.05
CA ARG A 32 -23.81 2.53 -2.25
C ARG A 32 -23.75 1.53 -1.11
N TYR A 33 -23.25 0.32 -1.36
CA TYR A 33 -22.98 -0.68 -0.34
C TYR A 33 -22.03 -0.14 0.74
N ALA A 34 -20.86 0.40 0.35
CA ALA A 34 -19.87 0.96 1.27
C ALA A 34 -20.47 2.05 2.17
N ARG A 35 -21.19 3.01 1.57
CA ARG A 35 -21.89 4.09 2.30
C ARG A 35 -22.91 3.59 3.31
N VAL A 36 -23.69 2.55 2.97
CA VAL A 36 -24.63 1.95 3.93
C VAL A 36 -23.88 1.30 5.11
N LYS A 37 -22.75 0.62 4.84
CA LYS A 37 -21.93 -0.02 5.88
C LYS A 37 -21.25 1.00 6.78
N GLU A 38 -20.73 2.09 6.20
CA GLU A 38 -20.18 3.22 6.94
C GLU A 38 -21.20 3.83 7.89
N ASN A 39 -22.39 4.18 7.39
CA ASN A 39 -23.48 4.77 8.19
C ASN A 39 -23.95 3.87 9.34
N LYS A 40 -23.70 2.56 9.26
CA LYS A 40 -24.03 1.58 10.30
C LYS A 40 -22.83 1.21 11.18
N GLY A 41 -21.68 1.85 10.99
CA GLY A 41 -20.45 1.56 11.73
C GLY A 41 -19.84 0.19 11.42
N SER A 42 -20.26 -0.47 10.34
CA SER A 42 -19.73 -1.76 9.89
C SER A 42 -18.48 -1.54 9.04
N TYR A 43 -17.43 -0.96 9.61
CA TYR A 43 -16.27 -0.45 8.86
C TYR A 43 -15.51 -1.54 8.08
N PHE A 44 -15.40 -2.77 8.58
CA PHE A 44 -14.82 -3.87 7.80
C PHE A 44 -15.58 -4.13 6.49
N LEU A 45 -16.92 -4.04 6.52
CA LEU A 45 -17.73 -4.15 5.31
C LEU A 45 -17.69 -2.87 4.46
N CYS A 46 -17.42 -1.71 5.06
CA CYS A 46 -17.12 -0.49 4.29
C CYS A 46 -15.85 -0.67 3.45
N VAL A 47 -14.76 -1.15 4.08
CA VAL A 47 -13.51 -1.53 3.40
C VAL A 47 -13.80 -2.49 2.25
N TYR A 48 -14.62 -3.52 2.50
CA TYR A 48 -15.00 -4.49 1.47
C TYR A 48 -15.68 -3.84 0.25
N GLY A 49 -16.56 -2.85 0.48
CA GLY A 49 -17.22 -2.12 -0.61
C GLY A 49 -16.24 -1.30 -1.44
N TYR A 50 -15.47 -0.41 -0.80
CA TYR A 50 -14.50 0.44 -1.51
C TYR A 50 -13.38 -0.36 -2.18
N PHE A 51 -12.93 -1.47 -1.58
CA PHE A 51 -11.99 -2.39 -2.23
C PHE A 51 -12.55 -2.94 -3.56
N ASN A 52 -13.84 -3.29 -3.62
CA ASN A 52 -14.42 -3.80 -4.86
C ASN A 52 -14.54 -2.70 -5.92
N VAL A 53 -14.84 -1.47 -5.52
CA VAL A 53 -14.80 -0.32 -6.43
C VAL A 53 -13.40 -0.17 -7.03
N ALA A 54 -12.38 -0.06 -6.17
CA ALA A 54 -10.98 0.08 -6.58
C ALA A 54 -10.53 -1.05 -7.53
N ARG A 55 -10.85 -2.30 -7.19
CA ARG A 55 -10.55 -3.49 -8.01
C ARG A 55 -11.20 -3.44 -9.39
N ILE A 56 -12.45 -2.98 -9.48
CA ILE A 56 -13.13 -2.83 -10.78
C ILE A 56 -12.48 -1.68 -11.57
N CYS A 57 -12.18 -0.54 -10.93
CA CYS A 57 -11.46 0.57 -11.57
C CYS A 57 -10.11 0.12 -12.14
N ASP A 58 -9.31 -0.65 -11.38
CA ASP A 58 -8.04 -1.22 -11.88
C ASP A 58 -8.26 -2.12 -13.10
N ARG A 59 -9.28 -2.99 -13.05
CA ARG A 59 -9.63 -3.89 -14.16
C ARG A 59 -9.98 -3.13 -15.44
N VAL A 60 -10.63 -1.97 -15.34
CA VAL A 60 -10.97 -1.11 -16.48
C VAL A 60 -9.93 -0.01 -16.74
N GLN A 61 -8.75 -0.11 -16.12
CA GLN A 61 -7.62 0.80 -16.30
C GLN A 61 -7.88 2.26 -15.91
N ARG A 62 -8.81 2.47 -14.95
CA ARG A 62 -9.02 3.75 -14.27
C ARG A 62 -8.13 3.80 -13.02
N TRP A 63 -6.83 3.84 -13.24
CA TRP A 63 -5.85 3.63 -12.17
C TRP A 63 -5.82 4.77 -11.16
N GLU A 64 -5.96 6.04 -11.56
CA GLU A 64 -6.06 7.14 -10.59
C GLU A 64 -7.22 6.93 -9.61
N GLU A 65 -8.42 6.61 -10.12
CA GLU A 65 -9.58 6.31 -9.27
C GLU A 65 -9.36 5.06 -8.41
N ALA A 66 -8.73 4.02 -8.97
CA ALA A 66 -8.43 2.82 -8.19
C ALA A 66 -7.53 3.15 -6.99
N ALA A 67 -6.53 4.03 -7.16
CA ALA A 67 -5.68 4.50 -6.08
C ALA A 67 -6.49 5.21 -4.99
N GLU A 68 -7.34 6.18 -5.39
CA GLU A 68 -8.19 6.93 -4.46
C GLU A 68 -9.11 6.02 -3.64
N TYR A 69 -9.74 5.01 -4.26
CA TYR A 69 -10.60 4.08 -3.54
C TYR A 69 -9.84 3.10 -2.65
N PHE A 70 -8.63 2.68 -3.02
CA PHE A 70 -7.77 1.89 -2.13
C PHE A 70 -7.33 2.70 -0.92
N GLU A 71 -6.97 3.97 -1.09
CA GLU A 71 -6.64 4.89 0.00
C GLU A 71 -7.85 5.17 0.90
N GLU A 72 -9.05 5.34 0.32
CA GLU A 72 -10.26 5.53 1.11
C GLU A 72 -10.59 4.27 1.92
N ALA A 73 -10.47 3.09 1.33
CA ALA A 73 -10.61 1.82 2.04
C ALA A 73 -9.56 1.69 3.17
N SER A 74 -8.32 2.12 2.96
CA SER A 74 -7.25 2.00 3.96
C SER A 74 -7.54 2.81 5.23
N LYS A 75 -8.13 4.02 5.11
CA LYS A 75 -8.56 4.84 6.27
C LYS A 75 -9.51 4.10 7.19
N PHE A 76 -10.42 3.28 6.64
CA PHE A 76 -11.32 2.46 7.45
C PHE A 76 -10.62 1.26 8.09
N ALA A 77 -9.67 0.63 7.40
CA ALA A 77 -8.85 -0.45 7.97
C ALA A 77 -8.00 0.06 9.15
N GLU A 78 -7.38 1.23 9.01
CA GLU A 78 -6.66 1.91 10.09
C GLU A 78 -7.59 2.20 11.28
N LYS A 79 -8.79 2.76 11.01
CA LYS A 79 -9.78 3.10 12.05
C LYS A 79 -10.21 1.91 12.90
N ILE A 80 -10.20 0.69 12.36
CA ILE A 80 -10.54 -0.53 13.11
C ILE A 80 -9.31 -1.30 13.63
N GLY A 81 -8.10 -0.77 13.42
CA GLY A 81 -6.86 -1.40 13.88
C GLY A 81 -6.41 -2.62 13.05
N GLU A 82 -6.96 -2.81 11.85
CA GLU A 82 -6.60 -3.91 10.95
C GLU A 82 -5.38 -3.51 10.10
N PHE A 83 -4.21 -3.39 10.73
CA PHE A 83 -3.02 -2.81 10.11
C PHE A 83 -2.43 -3.61 8.95
N SER A 84 -2.58 -4.95 8.96
CA SER A 84 -2.20 -5.77 7.79
C SER A 84 -3.08 -5.46 6.58
N LEU A 85 -4.36 -5.20 6.79
CA LEU A 85 -5.29 -4.82 5.73
C LEU A 85 -5.02 -3.38 5.27
N TRP A 86 -4.73 -2.48 6.19
CA TRP A 86 -4.29 -1.11 5.86
C TRP A 86 -3.05 -1.12 4.96
N ALA A 87 -2.00 -1.87 5.33
CA ALA A 87 -0.76 -1.94 4.55
C ALA A 87 -0.98 -2.54 3.16
N LEU A 88 -1.82 -3.58 3.05
CA LEU A 88 -2.22 -4.14 1.75
C LEU A 88 -2.89 -3.08 0.87
N LEU A 89 -3.88 -2.36 1.40
CA LEU A 89 -4.63 -1.35 0.65
C LEU A 89 -3.74 -0.18 0.22
N MET A 90 -2.88 0.32 1.11
CA MET A 90 -1.90 1.36 0.78
C MET A 90 -0.92 0.89 -0.29
N THR A 91 -0.46 -0.36 -0.24
CA THR A 91 0.43 -0.93 -1.27
C THR A 91 -0.28 -1.02 -2.62
N LEU A 92 -1.56 -1.44 -2.64
CA LEU A 92 -2.35 -1.47 -3.87
C LEU A 92 -2.54 -0.06 -4.45
N ALA A 93 -2.75 0.96 -3.61
CA ALA A 93 -2.79 2.35 -4.07
C ALA A 93 -1.46 2.78 -4.69
N CYS A 94 -0.32 2.46 -4.05
CA CYS A 94 1.01 2.74 -4.62
C CYS A 94 1.20 2.08 -5.99
N GLN A 95 0.79 0.81 -6.15
CA GLN A 95 0.82 0.12 -7.45
C GLN A 95 -0.05 0.80 -8.51
N MET A 96 -1.17 1.41 -8.12
CA MET A 96 -2.00 2.16 -9.06
C MET A 96 -1.31 3.47 -9.48
N HIS A 97 -0.73 4.21 -8.53
CA HIS A 97 0.08 5.40 -8.82
C HIS A 97 1.25 5.07 -9.75
N GLU A 98 1.92 3.94 -9.54
CA GLU A 98 2.98 3.46 -10.43
C GLU A 98 2.47 3.20 -11.86
N LYS A 99 1.31 2.55 -12.03
CA LYS A 99 0.71 2.30 -13.36
C LYS A 99 0.37 3.59 -14.11
N VAL A 100 -0.02 4.64 -13.38
CA VAL A 100 -0.27 5.99 -13.94
C VAL A 100 1.04 6.71 -14.28
N GLY A 101 2.15 6.30 -13.65
CA GLY A 101 3.44 6.98 -13.73
C GLY A 101 3.61 8.11 -12.72
N ASP A 102 2.72 8.20 -11.71
CA ASP A 102 2.88 9.10 -10.57
C ASP A 102 3.82 8.48 -9.52
N TYR A 103 5.11 8.44 -9.88
CA TYR A 103 6.14 7.89 -9.00
C TYR A 103 6.30 8.70 -7.70
N GLU A 104 5.94 9.98 -7.70
CA GLU A 104 6.03 10.82 -6.50
C GLU A 104 4.93 10.44 -5.48
N ALA A 105 3.68 10.27 -5.93
CA ALA A 105 2.61 9.75 -5.09
C ALA A 105 2.92 8.33 -4.59
N CYS A 106 3.41 7.46 -5.47
CA CYS A 106 3.82 6.10 -5.11
C CYS A 106 4.91 6.08 -4.04
N LYS A 107 5.98 6.88 -4.23
CA LYS A 107 7.06 7.06 -3.25
C LYS A 107 6.53 7.54 -1.89
N ASN A 108 5.69 8.58 -1.89
CA ASN A 108 5.10 9.13 -0.65
C ASN A 108 4.21 8.10 0.08
N GLY A 109 3.48 7.27 -0.67
CA GLY A 109 2.70 6.16 -0.12
C GLY A 109 3.58 5.11 0.54
N TYR A 110 4.65 4.67 -0.12
CA TYR A 110 5.61 3.74 0.46
C TYR A 110 6.35 4.31 1.66
N GLU A 111 6.72 5.59 1.67
CA GLU A 111 7.28 6.24 2.87
C GLU A 111 6.29 6.29 4.03
N THR A 112 5.00 6.48 3.74
CA THR A 112 3.93 6.43 4.75
C THR A 112 3.83 5.04 5.38
N ILE A 113 3.86 3.98 4.57
CA ILE A 113 3.91 2.59 5.03
C ILE A 113 5.16 2.34 5.88
N GLY A 114 6.31 2.78 5.38
CA GLY A 114 7.61 2.63 6.06
C GLY A 114 7.62 3.30 7.43
N ASN A 115 7.14 4.54 7.52
CA ASN A 115 7.04 5.31 8.75
C ASN A 115 6.11 4.66 9.77
N PHE A 116 4.94 4.16 9.32
CA PHE A 116 3.98 3.49 10.20
C PHE A 116 4.61 2.27 10.86
N PHE A 117 5.20 1.36 10.07
CA PHE A 117 5.83 0.16 10.60
C PHE A 117 7.08 0.47 11.44
N TYR A 118 7.82 1.54 11.12
CA TYR A 118 8.92 2.01 11.94
C TYR A 118 8.44 2.38 13.36
N THR A 119 7.34 3.12 13.47
CA THR A 119 6.74 3.48 14.76
C THR A 119 6.25 2.27 15.55
N MET A 120 5.81 1.21 14.85
CA MET A 120 5.37 -0.05 15.44
C MET A 120 6.54 -0.99 15.81
N ASN A 121 7.81 -0.58 15.61
CA ASN A 121 9.00 -1.42 15.72
C ASN A 121 8.98 -2.66 14.80
N SER A 122 8.17 -2.63 13.74
CA SER A 122 8.13 -3.63 12.68
C SER A 122 9.17 -3.25 11.62
N PHE A 123 10.44 -3.40 11.99
CA PHE A 123 11.55 -2.80 11.25
C PHE A 123 11.81 -3.46 9.90
N PHE A 124 11.44 -4.73 9.73
CA PHE A 124 11.55 -5.41 8.45
C PHE A 124 10.59 -4.79 7.43
N GLU A 125 9.31 -4.71 7.79
CA GLU A 125 8.25 -4.14 6.95
C GLU A 125 8.51 -2.66 6.66
N SER A 126 9.04 -1.95 7.65
CA SER A 126 9.48 -0.57 7.49
C SER A 126 10.57 -0.43 6.42
N ALA A 127 11.62 -1.25 6.51
CA ALA A 127 12.74 -1.20 5.59
C ALA A 127 12.35 -1.61 4.17
N ASP A 128 11.53 -2.65 4.03
CA ASP A 128 10.99 -3.10 2.75
C ASP A 128 10.19 -1.99 2.05
N ALA A 129 9.30 -1.31 2.78
CA ALA A 129 8.54 -0.19 2.23
C ALA A 129 9.45 0.98 1.82
N TYR A 130 10.45 1.34 2.61
CA TYR A 130 11.41 2.38 2.21
C TYR A 130 12.24 1.98 0.98
N GLU A 131 12.57 0.69 0.80
CA GLU A 131 13.26 0.26 -0.43
C GLU A 131 12.37 0.41 -1.66
N HIS A 132 11.07 0.10 -1.58
CA HIS A 132 10.14 0.40 -2.66
C HIS A 132 10.03 1.91 -2.95
N ALA A 133 10.06 2.77 -1.92
CA ALA A 133 10.14 4.22 -2.13
C ALA A 133 11.42 4.62 -2.88
N ALA A 134 12.57 4.01 -2.54
CA ALA A 134 13.83 4.23 -3.26
C ALA A 134 13.76 3.76 -4.71
N GLU A 135 13.08 2.65 -5.00
CA GLU A 135 12.84 2.17 -6.36
C GLU A 135 12.02 3.19 -7.17
N MET A 136 10.97 3.77 -6.58
CA MET A 136 10.19 4.84 -7.22
C MET A 136 11.03 6.10 -7.49
N MET A 137 11.94 6.45 -6.57
CA MET A 137 12.90 7.54 -6.80
C MET A 137 13.79 7.24 -8.01
N LEU A 138 14.32 6.02 -8.13
CA LEU A 138 15.14 5.62 -9.27
C LEU A 138 14.37 5.66 -10.60
N LEU A 139 13.13 5.14 -10.62
CA LEU A 139 12.28 5.15 -11.81
C LEU A 139 11.93 6.57 -12.28
N SER A 140 11.79 7.52 -11.35
CA SER A 140 11.59 8.94 -11.64
C SER A 140 12.88 9.71 -11.95
N GLY A 141 14.04 9.05 -11.97
CA GLY A 141 15.34 9.66 -12.22
C GLY A 141 15.91 10.46 -11.05
N ASN A 142 15.31 10.33 -9.87
CA ASN A 142 15.80 10.94 -8.64
C ASN A 142 17.00 10.18 -8.07
N ASP A 143 17.87 10.92 -7.41
CA ASP A 143 19.04 10.36 -6.73
C ASP A 143 18.69 9.82 -5.34
N ILE A 144 19.27 8.67 -4.99
CA ILE A 144 19.06 8.03 -3.69
C ILE A 144 20.32 8.00 -2.81
N SER A 145 21.41 8.69 -3.18
CA SER A 145 22.69 8.60 -2.45
C SER A 145 22.55 9.04 -0.99
N ASP A 146 21.65 9.99 -0.74
CA ASP A 146 21.37 10.54 0.58
C ASP A 146 20.09 9.96 1.20
N TYR A 147 19.42 9.01 0.53
CA TYR A 147 18.20 8.39 1.02
C TYR A 147 18.50 7.23 1.97
N GLU A 148 18.59 7.57 3.26
CA GLU A 148 19.05 6.68 4.33
C GLU A 148 17.93 5.92 5.07
N ALA A 149 16.66 6.14 4.73
CA ALA A 149 15.54 5.52 5.46
C ALA A 149 15.59 3.98 5.46
N PRO A 150 15.85 3.29 4.32
CA PRO A 150 16.00 1.83 4.30
C PRO A 150 17.11 1.33 5.24
N ILE A 151 18.28 1.97 5.22
CA ILE A 151 19.43 1.56 6.01
C ILE A 151 19.13 1.70 7.50
N LYS A 152 18.55 2.83 7.93
CA LYS A 152 18.17 3.05 9.33
C LYS A 152 17.20 1.99 9.82
N ALA A 153 16.22 1.61 9.01
CA ALA A 153 15.27 0.56 9.36
C ALA A 153 15.94 -0.82 9.41
N TRP A 154 16.80 -1.17 8.45
CA TRP A 154 17.56 -2.42 8.51
C TRP A 154 18.54 -2.50 9.69
N GLU A 155 19.16 -1.40 10.10
CA GLU A 155 20.02 -1.35 11.28
C GLU A 155 19.24 -1.64 12.56
N LYS A 156 18.00 -1.13 12.65
CA LYS A 156 17.08 -1.44 13.76
C LYS A 156 16.64 -2.90 13.73
N ASN A 157 16.29 -3.42 12.55
CA ASN A 157 15.93 -4.83 12.38
C ASN A 157 17.09 -5.76 12.79
N HIS A 158 18.31 -5.45 12.33
CA HIS A 158 19.53 -6.17 12.72
C HIS A 158 19.70 -6.20 14.24
N LYS A 159 19.60 -5.02 14.89
CA LYS A 159 19.77 -4.90 16.33
C LYS A 159 18.73 -5.72 17.07
N PHE A 160 17.46 -5.65 16.65
CA PHE A 160 16.36 -6.39 17.24
C PHE A 160 16.63 -7.90 17.22
N TRP A 161 16.90 -8.49 16.05
CA TRP A 161 17.13 -9.93 15.92
C TRP A 161 18.41 -10.41 16.61
N LYS A 162 19.46 -9.60 16.57
CA LYS A 162 20.70 -9.89 17.30
C LYS A 162 20.47 -9.98 18.81
N GLU A 163 19.62 -9.11 19.36
CA GLU A 163 19.27 -9.13 20.79
C GLU A 163 18.41 -10.35 21.16
N GLN A 164 17.61 -10.88 20.23
CA GLN A 164 16.86 -12.13 20.42
C GLN A 164 17.72 -13.40 20.23
N GLY A 165 18.95 -13.26 19.75
CA GLY A 165 19.83 -14.40 19.45
C GLY A 165 19.61 -15.03 18.07
N GLU A 166 18.71 -14.48 17.26
CA GLU A 166 18.42 -14.92 15.90
C GLU A 166 19.48 -14.38 14.94
N ARG A 167 20.57 -15.14 14.81
CA ARG A 167 21.76 -14.71 14.05
C ARG A 167 21.50 -14.61 12.56
N ASP A 168 20.70 -15.51 12.01
CA ASP A 168 20.44 -15.58 10.57
C ASP A 168 19.64 -14.35 10.09
N ASP A 169 18.60 -13.96 10.82
CA ASP A 169 17.80 -12.75 10.52
C ASP A 169 18.60 -11.45 10.71
N ALA A 170 19.46 -11.42 11.74
CA ALA A 170 20.37 -10.30 11.95
C ALA A 170 21.39 -10.17 10.81
N GLU A 171 21.95 -11.30 10.32
CA GLU A 171 22.88 -11.30 9.18
C GLU A 171 22.18 -10.94 7.88
N TRP A 172 20.94 -11.40 7.68
CA TRP A 172 20.13 -11.05 6.52
C TRP A 172 19.92 -9.53 6.42
N SER A 173 19.67 -8.86 7.54
CA SER A 173 19.55 -7.39 7.60
C SER A 173 20.84 -6.68 7.16
N LEU A 174 22.01 -7.18 7.58
CA LEU A 174 23.30 -6.62 7.15
C LEU A 174 23.55 -6.83 5.65
N LYS A 175 23.12 -7.97 5.10
CA LYS A 175 23.18 -8.24 3.65
C LYS A 175 22.33 -7.22 2.88
N ARG A 176 21.11 -6.90 3.33
CA ARG A 176 20.28 -5.85 2.72
C ARG A 176 20.95 -4.48 2.77
N ILE A 177 21.47 -4.05 3.92
CA ILE A 177 22.22 -2.78 4.05
C ILE A 177 23.36 -2.73 3.02
N THR A 178 24.12 -3.81 2.91
CA THR A 178 25.25 -3.89 1.96
C THR A 178 24.78 -3.78 0.52
N MET A 179 23.71 -4.48 0.14
CA MET A 179 23.12 -4.41 -1.20
C MET A 179 22.62 -3.00 -1.53
N TYR A 180 21.88 -2.38 -0.61
CA TYR A 180 21.34 -1.03 -0.81
C TYR A 180 22.47 0.02 -0.96
N ARG A 181 23.54 -0.07 -0.14
CA ARG A 181 24.74 0.77 -0.27
C ARG A 181 25.44 0.62 -1.62
N ILE A 182 25.49 -0.60 -2.16
CA ILE A 182 26.04 -0.82 -3.50
C ILE A 182 25.20 -0.08 -4.55
N THR A 183 23.88 -0.10 -4.43
CA THR A 183 22.96 0.64 -5.31
C THR A 183 23.22 2.15 -5.24
N GLN A 184 23.28 2.74 -4.04
CA GLN A 184 23.60 4.17 -3.85
C GLN A 184 24.95 4.58 -4.47
N ASN A 185 25.98 3.73 -4.32
CA ASN A 185 27.34 4.03 -4.78
C ASN A 185 27.52 3.87 -6.30
N LYS A 186 26.82 2.93 -6.95
CA LYS A 186 26.86 2.80 -8.43
C LYS A 186 26.42 4.09 -9.11
N LEU A 187 25.33 4.70 -8.61
CA LEU A 187 24.78 5.95 -9.15
C LEU A 187 25.72 7.14 -8.95
N SER A 188 26.42 7.17 -7.80
CA SER A 188 27.41 8.21 -7.49
C SER A 188 28.62 8.20 -8.44
N LEU A 189 28.95 7.04 -9.02
CA LEU A 189 30.07 6.88 -9.96
C LEU A 189 29.68 7.24 -11.39
N GLU A 190 28.45 6.92 -11.81
CA GLU A 190 27.92 7.28 -13.14
C GLU A 190 27.79 8.79 -13.34
N LYS A 191 27.57 9.56 -12.26
CA LYS A 191 27.53 11.03 -12.29
C LYS A 191 28.90 11.72 -12.45
N LYS A 192 30.01 10.99 -12.32
CA LYS A 192 31.38 11.54 -12.38
C LYS A 192 32.08 11.32 -13.72
N VAL A 193 31.42 10.70 -14.69
CA VAL A 193 31.91 10.44 -16.05
C VAL A 193 31.20 11.36 -17.04
#